data_AF-K9XSA6-F1
#
_entry.id   AF-K9XSA6-F1
#
_cell.length_a   1.000
_cell.length_b   1.000
_cell.length_c   1.000
_cell.angle_alpha   90.00
_cell.angle_beta   90.00
_cell.angle_gamma   90.00
#
_symmetry.space_group_name_H-M   'P 1'
#
loop_
_entity.id
_entity.type
_entity.pdbx_description
1 polymer ?
#
loop_
_entity_poly.entity_id
_entity_poly.type
_entity_poly.pdbx_seq_one_letter_code
_entity_poly.pdbx_strand_id
1 'polypeptide(L)' 'MMKIIKIIGINNCTLVVYQTCEDYYYQFAIIDEEGIILEPGDIFATSEDAEEEGREIINCF' A
#
# COMPACT_ATOMS: atom_id res chain seq x y z
N MET A 1 -11.30 10.48 -5.99
CA MET A 1 -11.75 9.66 -4.84
C MET A 1 -10.84 8.44 -4.73
N MET A 2 -10.34 8.08 -3.55
CA MET A 2 -9.56 6.84 -3.40
C MET A 2 -10.50 5.67 -3.13
N LYS A 3 -10.16 4.49 -3.64
CA LYS A 3 -10.87 3.25 -3.36
C LYS A 3 -9.90 2.25 -2.76
N ILE A 4 -10.12 1.86 -1.51
CA ILE A 4 -9.35 0.79 -0.88
C ILE A 4 -9.71 -0.53 -1.57
N ILE A 5 -8.67 -1.24 -2.02
CA ILE A 5 -8.78 -2.53 -2.71
C ILE A 5 -8.50 -3.67 -1.73
N LYS A 6 -7.44 -3.55 -0.91
CA LYS A 6 -7.03 -4.56 0.07
C LYS A 6 -6.47 -3.91 1.33
N ILE A 7 -6.64 -4.60 2.46
CA ILE A 7 -6.02 -4.28 3.76
C ILE A 7 -5.41 -5.59 4.28
N ILE A 8 -4.12 -5.58 4.59
CA ILE A 8 -3.35 -6.78 4.93
C ILE A 8 -2.51 -6.48 6.17
N GLY A 9 -2.60 -7.32 7.21
CA GLY A 9 -1.70 -7.24 8.37
C GLY A 9 -0.44 -8.08 8.15
N ILE A 10 0.74 -7.50 8.40
CA ILE A 10 2.07 -8.12 8.19
C ILE A 10 3.05 -7.56 9.24
N ASN A 11 3.67 -8.41 10.07
CA ASN A 11 4.73 -8.02 11.02
C ASN A 11 4.45 -6.72 11.80
N ASN A 12 3.30 -6.66 12.50
CA ASN A 12 2.79 -5.47 13.21
C ASN A 12 2.45 -4.24 12.36
N CYS A 13 2.69 -4.28 11.05
CA CYS A 13 2.28 -3.26 10.10
C CYS A 13 0.94 -3.63 9.42
N THR A 14 0.25 -2.61 8.92
CA THR A 14 -0.90 -2.75 8.03
C THR A 14 -0.54 -2.20 6.66
N LEU A 15 -0.58 -3.04 5.63
CA LEU A 15 -0.49 -2.65 4.24
C LEU A 15 -1.89 -2.35 3.70
N VAL A 16 -2.08 -1.13 3.17
CA VAL A 16 -3.33 -0.70 2.52
C VAL A 16 -3.05 -0.49 1.04
N VAL A 17 -3.67 -1.29 0.19
CA VAL A 17 -3.59 -1.12 -1.27
C VAL A 17 -4.85 -0.40 -1.74
N TYR A 18 -4.68 0.67 -2.50
CA TYR A 18 -5.79 1.51 -2.96
C TYR A 18 -5.61 1.95 -4.41
N GLN A 19 -6.73 2.24 -5.06
CA GLN A 19 -6.78 2.82 -6.40
C GLN A 19 -7.06 4.33 -6.32
N THR A 20 -6.32 5.12 -7.09
CA THR A 20 -6.60 6.54 -7.28
C THR A 20 -7.58 6.73 -8.45
N CYS A 21 -8.62 7.54 -8.24
CA CYS A 21 -9.61 7.80 -9.33
C CYS A 21 -9.07 8.69 -10.45
N GLU A 22 -8.01 9.44 -10.23
CA GLU A 22 -7.53 10.39 -11.25
C GLU A 22 -6.90 9.65 -12.44
N ASP A 23 -6.19 8.55 -12.16
CA ASP A 23 -5.41 7.87 -13.18
C ASP A 23 -5.70 6.37 -13.30
N TYR A 24 -6.64 5.84 -12.53
CA TYR A 24 -6.94 4.40 -12.42
C TYR A 24 -5.74 3.53 -11.98
N TYR A 25 -4.64 4.16 -11.53
CA TYR A 25 -3.46 3.50 -10.99
C TYR A 25 -3.67 3.04 -9.54
N TYR A 26 -2.81 2.12 -9.13
CA TYR A 26 -2.78 1.55 -7.80
C TYR A 26 -1.58 2.09 -7.04
N GLN A 27 -1.75 2.27 -5.75
CA GLN A 27 -0.70 2.65 -4.81
C GLN A 27 -0.93 1.88 -3.52
N PHE A 28 0.00 2.05 -2.59
CA PHE A 28 -0.14 1.52 -1.25
C PHE A 28 0.31 2.51 -0.19
N ALA A 29 -0.16 2.28 1.04
CA ALA A 29 0.32 2.91 2.25
C ALA A 29 0.66 1.82 3.27
N ILE A 30 1.68 2.06 4.08
CA ILE A 30 2.03 1.21 5.21
C ILE A 30 1.73 1.98 6.49
N ILE A 31 1.01 1.35 7.41
CA ILE A 31 0.69 1.90 8.73
C ILE A 31 1.42 1.03 9.75
N ASP A 32 2.32 1.61 10.53
CA ASP A 32 3.04 0.86 11.58
C ASP A 32 2.19 0.70 12.87
N GLU A 33 2.77 0.06 13.88
CA GLU A 33 2.11 -0.19 15.17
C GLU A 33 1.81 1.07 15.98
N GLU A 34 2.52 2.17 15.71
CA GLU A 34 2.29 3.48 16.31
C GLU A 34 1.25 4.32 15.53
N GLY A 35 0.79 3.81 14.38
CA GLY A 35 -0.14 4.49 13.49
C GLY A 35 0.52 5.48 12.54
N ILE A 36 1.84 5.45 12.38
CA ILE A 36 2.58 6.28 11.43
C ILE A 36 2.33 5.74 10.03
N ILE A 37 2.05 6.65 9.10
CA ILE A 37 1.73 6.34 7.71
C ILE A 37 2.95 6.62 6.83
N LEU A 38 3.38 5.61 6.09
CA LEU A 38 4.36 5.71 5.01
C LEU A 38 3.65 5.56 3.65
N GLU A 39 3.80 6.58 2.79
CA GLU A 39 3.27 6.62 1.42
C GLU A 39 4.42 6.86 0.44
N PRO A 40 5.00 5.81 -0.18
CA PRO A 40 6.20 5.92 -1.02
C PRO A 40 6.03 6.77 -2.29
N GLY A 41 4.78 7.03 -2.71
CA GLY A 41 4.47 7.85 -3.89
C GLY A 41 4.55 7.09 -5.22
N ASP A 42 5.02 5.84 -5.21
CA ASP A 42 5.03 4.97 -6.38
C ASP A 42 3.62 4.70 -6.90
N ILE A 43 3.51 4.53 -8.22
CA ILE A 43 2.27 4.26 -8.95
C ILE A 43 2.40 2.96 -9.76
N PHE A 44 1.39 2.12 -9.68
CA PHE A 44 1.39 0.79 -10.26
C PHE A 44 0.21 0.59 -11.21
N ALA A 45 0.45 -0.22 -12.26
CA ALA A 45 -0.58 -0.56 -13.24
C ALA A 45 -1.60 -1.57 -12.71
N THR A 46 -1.21 -2.41 -11.73
CA THR A 46 -2.08 -3.41 -11.12
C THR A 46 -2.06 -3.33 -9.59
N SER A 47 -3.10 -3.86 -8.95
CA SER A 47 -3.18 -3.91 -7.49
C SER A 47 -2.22 -4.93 -6.88
N GLU A 48 -1.84 -5.94 -7.67
CA GLU A 48 -0.92 -7.01 -7.35
C GLU A 48 0.52 -6.47 -7.25
N ASP A 49 0.95 -5.64 -8.22
CA ASP A 49 2.29 -5.03 -8.19
C ASP A 49 2.42 -4.08 -6.97
N ALA A 50 1.39 -3.29 -6.68
CA ALA A 50 1.37 -2.41 -5.51
C ALA A 50 1.38 -3.20 -4.18
N GLU A 51 0.75 -4.38 -4.15
CA GLU A 51 0.80 -5.26 -3.00
C GLU A 51 2.19 -5.88 -2.83
N GLU A 52 2.79 -6.36 -3.91
CA GLU A 52 4.11 -6.99 -3.90
C GLU A 52 5.17 -6.01 -3.39
N GLU A 53 5.24 -4.81 -3.96
CA GLU A 53 6.17 -3.77 -3.50
C GLU A 53 5.97 -3.45 -2.00
N GLY A 54 4.72 -3.25 -1.57
CA GLY A 54 4.42 -2.96 -0.17
C GLY A 54 4.85 -4.09 0.78
N ARG A 55 4.75 -5.35 0.34
CA ARG A 55 5.24 -6.50 1.10
C ARG A 55 6.76 -6.54 1.15
N GLU A 56 7.43 -6.26 0.05
CA GLU A 56 8.90 -6.21 0.01
C GLU A 56 9.43 -5.15 0.97
N ILE A 57 8.86 -3.93 0.94
CA ILE A 57 9.23 -2.85 1.85
C ILE A 57 9.07 -3.27 3.31
N ILE A 58 7.92 -3.85 3.70
CA ILE A 58 7.69 -4.30 5.09
C ILE A 58 8.69 -5.39 5.51
N ASN A 59 9.07 -6.29 4.61
CA ASN A 59 10.02 -7.36 4.91
C ASN A 59 11.49 -6.90 4.92
N CYS A 60 11.79 -5.70 4.44
CA CYS A 60 13.11 -5.08 4.48
C CYS A 60 13.35 -4.24 5.75
N PHE A 61 12.31 -3.98 6.55
CA PHE A 61 12.39 -3.37 7.88
C PHE A 61 12.51 -4.44 8.98
#